data_AF-A0A2V6JMH8-F1
#
_entry.id   AF-A0A2V6JMH8-F1
#
_cell.length_a   1.000
_cell.length_b   1.000
_cell.length_c   1.000
_cell.angle_alpha   90.00
_cell.angle_beta   90.00
_cell.angle_gamma   90.00
#
_symmetry.space_group_name_H-M   'P 1'
#
loop_
_entity.id
_entity.type
_entity.pdbx_description
1 polymer ?
#
loop_
_entity_poly.entity_id
_entity_poly.type
_entity_poly.pdbx_seq_one_letter_code
_entity_poly.pdbx_strand_id
1 'polypeptide(L)'
;MKKLILIIALGLGLGSVSAFAQDYRYEDRSAYSHPRGGRVGSEVNHVNRMLAHVQWQLRRYGGGWFLRREVAHISGEVNHINWEYRTGNFRWYRLQREIEHVHSELHSVEQRLRV
;
A
#
# COMPACT_ATOMS: atom_id res chain seq x y z
N MET A 1 49.30 -5.63 32.77
CA MET A 1 49.63 -4.30 32.21
C MET A 1 48.64 -3.98 31.11
N LYS A 2 48.09 -2.76 31.15
CA LYS A 2 47.07 -2.18 30.26
C LYS A 2 47.58 -2.03 28.83
N LYS A 3 46.72 -2.24 27.82
CA LYS A 3 46.47 -1.27 26.74
C LYS A 3 45.00 -1.35 26.31
N LEU A 4 44.24 -0.36 26.77
CA LEU A 4 43.00 0.12 26.16
C LEU A 4 43.36 0.76 24.81
N ILE A 5 42.52 0.60 23.80
CA ILE A 5 42.00 1.71 23.00
C ILE A 5 40.60 1.33 22.52
N LEU A 6 39.70 2.25 22.82
CA LEU A 6 38.28 2.30 22.54
C LEU A 6 38.13 3.15 21.27
N ILE A 7 37.31 2.74 20.30
CA ILE A 7 36.72 3.69 19.34
C ILE A 7 35.21 3.45 19.34
N ILE A 8 34.52 4.43 19.90
CA ILE A 8 33.08 4.65 19.83
C ILE A 8 32.81 5.48 18.56
N ALA A 9 31.87 5.02 17.74
CA ALA A 9 30.98 5.91 16.98
C ALA A 9 29.56 5.45 17.35
N LEU A 10 28.84 6.16 18.23
CA LEU A 10 27.94 7.28 17.87
C LEU A 10 27.09 6.93 16.65
N GLY A 11 25.77 6.77 16.72
CA GLY A 11 24.83 7.07 17.78
C GLY A 11 23.49 7.48 17.14
N LEU A 12 22.40 7.15 17.83
CA LEU A 12 21.07 7.79 17.76
C LEU A 12 20.26 7.52 16.47
N GLY A 13 19.05 6.97 16.51
CA GLY A 13 18.20 6.66 17.65
C GLY A 13 16.82 6.17 17.21
N LEU A 14 16.02 5.84 18.23
CA LEU A 14 14.57 5.60 18.22
C LEU A 14 14.17 4.27 17.54
N GLY A 15 13.74 3.21 18.23
CA GLY A 15 12.82 3.22 19.35
C GLY A 15 11.40 3.49 18.87
N SER A 16 10.58 2.43 18.76
CA SER A 16 9.12 2.43 18.47
C SER A 16 8.81 2.57 16.97
N VAL A 17 8.04 1.71 16.28
CA VAL A 17 6.82 0.96 16.63
C VAL A 17 6.66 -0.22 15.66
N SER A 18 6.04 -1.31 16.11
CA SER A 18 5.63 -2.49 15.32
C SER A 18 4.59 -2.18 14.23
N ALA A 19 4.36 -3.17 13.36
CA ALA A 19 3.34 -3.28 12.28
C ALA A 19 3.72 -2.54 10.99
N PHE A 20 3.86 -3.16 9.81
CA PHE A 20 2.95 -4.07 9.16
C PHE A 20 3.71 -5.03 8.22
N ALA A 21 4.08 -6.20 8.72
CA ALA A 21 4.10 -7.39 7.88
C ALA A 21 2.68 -7.97 7.94
N GLN A 22 1.74 -7.35 7.23
CA GLN A 22 0.43 -7.94 7.06
C GLN A 22 0.60 -9.15 6.15
N ASP A 23 0.63 -10.32 6.78
CA ASP A 23 0.16 -11.58 6.21
C ASP A 23 -1.08 -11.27 5.37
N TYR A 24 -0.93 -11.28 4.05
CA TYR A 24 -2.06 -11.39 3.14
C TYR A 24 -2.51 -12.86 3.16
N ARG A 25 -2.91 -13.35 4.33
CA ARG A 25 -3.69 -14.55 4.45
C ARG A 25 -5.08 -14.19 3.94
N TYR A 26 -5.37 -14.71 2.76
CA TYR A 26 -6.64 -14.61 2.06
C TYR A 26 -7.73 -15.26 2.93
N GLU A 27 -8.28 -14.52 3.89
CA GLU A 27 -9.47 -14.91 4.64
C GLU A 27 -10.69 -14.15 4.12
N ASP A 28 -11.44 -14.90 3.33
CA ASP A 28 -12.80 -14.71 2.88
C ASP A 28 -13.79 -14.52 4.04
N ARG A 29 -13.78 -13.35 4.69
CA ARG A 29 -14.83 -12.91 5.64
C ARG A 29 -14.96 -11.39 5.68
N SER A 30 -15.92 -10.83 4.95
CA SER A 30 -16.69 -9.69 5.47
C SER A 30 -17.97 -9.46 4.66
N ALA A 31 -19.02 -10.11 5.15
CA ALA A 31 -20.37 -9.58 5.06
C ALA A 31 -20.42 -8.25 5.87
N TYR A 32 -20.25 -7.11 5.20
CA TYR A 32 -20.62 -5.80 5.75
C TYR A 32 -21.21 -4.93 4.64
N SER A 33 -22.43 -5.28 4.24
CA SER A 33 -23.29 -4.50 3.37
C SER A 33 -23.82 -3.28 4.15
N HIS A 34 -23.10 -2.16 4.12
CA HIS A 34 -23.66 -0.86 4.52
C HIS A 34 -24.40 -0.23 3.33
N PRO A 35 -25.68 0.19 3.46
CA PRO A 35 -26.51 0.61 2.31
C PRO A 35 -26.07 1.90 1.60
N ARG A 36 -25.12 2.67 2.15
CA ARG A 36 -24.48 3.83 1.49
C ARG A 36 -23.13 3.50 0.83
N GLY A 37 -22.67 2.25 0.93
CA GLY A 37 -21.33 1.81 0.54
C GLY A 37 -21.20 1.15 -0.83
N GLY A 38 -22.28 1.08 -1.64
CA GLY A 38 -22.30 0.25 -2.84
C GLY A 38 -21.28 0.64 -3.92
N ARG A 39 -21.21 1.93 -4.29
CA ARG A 39 -20.34 2.38 -5.39
C ARG A 39 -18.91 2.65 -4.94
N VAL A 40 -18.68 3.53 -3.96
CA VAL A 40 -17.31 3.79 -3.46
C VAL A 40 -16.70 2.55 -2.84
N GLY A 41 -17.46 1.71 -2.15
CA GLY A 41 -16.93 0.43 -1.65
C GLY A 41 -16.47 -0.49 -2.79
N SER A 42 -17.22 -0.53 -3.90
CA SER A 42 -16.82 -1.27 -5.10
C SER A 42 -15.56 -0.69 -5.73
N GLU A 43 -15.44 0.63 -5.82
CA GLU A 43 -14.29 1.33 -6.39
C GLU A 43 -13.02 1.16 -5.51
N VAL A 44 -13.15 1.28 -4.18
CA VAL A 44 -12.07 0.97 -3.22
C VAL A 44 -11.65 -0.51 -3.34
N ASN A 45 -12.59 -1.44 -3.42
CA ASN A 45 -12.28 -2.85 -3.61
C ASN A 45 -11.64 -3.12 -4.99
N HIS A 46 -11.99 -2.34 -6.01
CA HIS A 46 -11.39 -2.44 -7.32
C HIS A 46 -9.90 -2.05 -7.30
N VAL A 47 -9.54 -0.92 -6.72
CA VAL A 47 -8.11 -0.51 -6.62
C VAL A 47 -7.30 -1.46 -5.73
N ASN A 48 -7.88 -2.02 -4.66
CA ASN A 48 -7.23 -3.07 -3.85
C ASN A 48 -6.89 -4.31 -4.70
N ARG A 49 -7.84 -4.76 -5.54
CA ARG A 49 -7.62 -5.91 -6.44
C ARG A 49 -6.56 -5.62 -7.50
N MET A 50 -6.56 -4.41 -8.06
CA MET A 50 -5.51 -3.98 -9.01
C MET A 50 -4.13 -3.94 -8.36
N LEU A 51 -4.01 -3.39 -7.16
CA LEU A 51 -2.73 -3.36 -6.43
C LEU A 51 -2.21 -4.79 -6.19
N ALA A 52 -3.08 -5.69 -5.73
CA ALA A 52 -2.71 -7.10 -5.54
C ALA A 52 -2.27 -7.75 -6.86
N HIS A 53 -2.95 -7.44 -7.97
CA HIS A 53 -2.58 -7.93 -9.30
C HIS A 53 -1.20 -7.42 -9.74
N VAL A 54 -0.95 -6.12 -9.62
CA VAL A 54 0.33 -5.50 -9.97
C VAL A 54 1.47 -6.04 -9.09
N GLN A 55 1.25 -6.23 -7.79
CA GLN A 55 2.24 -6.83 -6.89
C GLN A 55 2.54 -8.28 -7.27
N TRP A 56 1.52 -9.05 -7.67
CA TRP A 56 1.72 -10.40 -8.20
C TRP A 56 2.54 -10.38 -9.50
N GLN A 57 2.22 -9.50 -10.45
CA GLN A 57 2.97 -9.34 -11.70
C GLN A 57 4.43 -8.95 -11.43
N LEU A 58 4.67 -8.01 -10.52
CA LEU A 58 6.01 -7.60 -10.09
C LEU A 58 6.84 -8.76 -9.55
N ARG A 59 6.22 -9.65 -8.76
CA ARG A 59 6.86 -10.86 -8.23
C ARG A 59 7.09 -11.89 -9.32
N ARG A 60 6.17 -12.02 -10.28
CA ARG A 60 6.20 -13.03 -11.33
C ARG A 60 7.21 -12.70 -12.44
N TYR A 61 7.17 -11.48 -12.96
CA TYR A 61 7.98 -11.05 -14.10
C TYR A 61 9.26 -10.32 -13.69
N GLY A 62 9.33 -9.88 -12.43
CA GLY A 62 10.47 -9.16 -11.90
C GLY A 62 10.47 -7.69 -12.35
N GLY A 63 10.06 -6.80 -11.45
CA GLY A 63 10.28 -5.36 -11.65
C GLY A 63 11.63 -4.92 -11.12
N GLY A 64 12.30 -4.03 -11.86
CA GLY A 64 13.47 -3.31 -11.39
C GLY A 64 13.17 -2.48 -10.13
N TRP A 65 14.22 -2.05 -9.42
CA TRP A 65 14.09 -1.34 -8.14
C TRP A 65 13.17 -0.12 -8.21
N PHE A 66 13.24 0.65 -9.31
CA PHE A 66 12.40 1.81 -9.53
C PHE A 66 10.90 1.46 -9.49
N LEU A 67 10.51 0.41 -10.22
CA LEU A 67 9.11 -0.02 -10.31
C LEU A 67 8.59 -0.57 -8.98
N ARG A 68 9.47 -1.23 -8.20
CA ARG A 68 9.14 -1.67 -6.84
C ARG A 68 8.90 -0.49 -5.90
N ARG A 69 9.71 0.57 -6.02
CA ARG A 69 9.56 1.79 -5.22
C ARG A 69 8.26 2.53 -5.57
N GLU A 70 7.94 2.60 -6.85
CA GLU A 70 6.68 3.17 -7.36
C GLU A 70 5.47 2.41 -6.82
N VAL A 71 5.44 1.08 -6.92
CA VAL A 71 4.35 0.28 -6.35
C VAL A 71 4.27 0.37 -4.83
N ALA A 72 5.40 0.52 -4.13
CA ALA A 72 5.39 0.76 -2.69
C ALA A 72 4.75 2.11 -2.33
N HIS A 73 4.99 3.15 -3.14
CA HIS A 73 4.35 4.45 -2.99
C HIS A 73 2.83 4.35 -3.19
N ILE A 74 2.40 3.78 -4.31
CA ILE A 74 0.98 3.54 -4.63
C ILE A 74 0.29 2.71 -3.54
N SER A 75 0.98 1.70 -2.99
CA SER A 75 0.47 0.92 -1.87
C SER A 75 0.20 1.76 -0.63
N GLY A 76 1.00 2.80 -0.37
CA GLY A 76 0.77 3.76 0.70
C GLY A 76 -0.51 4.56 0.49
N GLU A 77 -0.78 4.99 -0.74
CA GLU A 77 -2.00 5.72 -1.10
C GLU A 77 -3.26 4.86 -0.99
N VAL A 78 -3.20 3.61 -1.48
CA VAL A 78 -4.30 2.64 -1.29
C VAL A 78 -4.59 2.42 0.20
N ASN A 79 -3.55 2.35 1.04
CA ASN A 79 -3.73 2.22 2.49
C ASN A 79 -4.39 3.46 3.11
N HIS A 80 -4.04 4.67 2.65
CA HIS A 80 -4.69 5.91 3.06
C HIS A 80 -6.18 5.92 2.68
N ILE A 81 -6.51 5.59 1.43
CA ILE A 81 -7.90 5.47 0.93
C ILE A 81 -8.68 4.45 1.77
N ASN A 82 -8.10 3.29 2.05
CA ASN A 82 -8.72 2.26 2.89
C ASN A 82 -8.96 2.77 4.31
N TRP A 83 -8.01 3.51 4.89
CA TRP A 83 -8.17 4.09 6.22
C TRP A 83 -9.29 5.13 6.25
N GLU A 84 -9.30 6.07 5.31
CA GLU A 84 -10.34 7.09 5.20
C GLU A 84 -11.72 6.44 5.01
N TYR A 85 -11.84 5.46 4.11
CA TYR A 85 -13.07 4.72 3.86
C TYR A 85 -13.59 4.00 5.11
N ARG A 86 -12.70 3.27 5.83
CA ARG A 86 -13.06 2.53 7.05
C ARG A 86 -13.45 3.43 8.21
N THR A 87 -12.79 4.57 8.35
CA THR A 87 -13.07 5.53 9.42
C THR A 87 -14.25 6.44 9.09
N GLY A 88 -14.73 6.43 7.83
CA GLY A 88 -15.74 7.35 7.35
C GLY A 88 -15.26 8.81 7.29
N ASN A 89 -13.96 9.06 7.51
CA ASN A 89 -13.37 10.40 7.55
C ASN A 89 -12.98 10.85 6.14
N PHE A 90 -13.96 10.91 5.23
CA PHE A 90 -13.73 11.34 3.85
C PHE A 90 -14.82 12.25 3.33
N ARG A 91 -14.41 13.14 2.42
CA ARG A 91 -15.34 13.83 1.53
C ARG A 91 -15.46 13.00 0.26
N TRP A 92 -16.68 12.63 -0.14
CA TRP A 92 -16.94 11.82 -1.34
C TRP A 92 -16.11 12.24 -2.56
N TYR A 93 -16.17 13.53 -2.94
CA TYR A 93 -15.47 14.06 -4.10
C TYR A 93 -13.94 14.04 -3.99
N ARG A 94 -13.40 13.99 -2.77
CA ARG A 94 -11.96 13.86 -2.55
C ARG A 94 -11.56 12.40 -2.71
N LEU A 95 -12.26 11.50 -2.01
CA LEU A 95 -11.99 10.07 -2.07
C LEU A 95 -12.11 9.53 -3.50
N GLN A 96 -13.12 9.98 -4.24
CA GLN A 96 -13.29 9.58 -5.64
C GLN A 96 -12.09 9.99 -6.51
N ARG A 97 -11.57 11.22 -6.34
CA ARG A 97 -10.38 11.68 -7.08
C ARG A 97 -9.12 10.91 -6.68
N GLU A 98 -8.97 10.59 -5.40
CA GLU A 98 -7.85 9.77 -4.93
C GLU A 98 -7.92 8.35 -5.51
N ILE A 99 -9.12 7.75 -5.57
CA ILE A 99 -9.33 6.45 -6.21
C ILE A 99 -9.01 6.50 -7.72
N GLU A 100 -9.50 7.51 -8.44
CA GLU A 100 -9.24 7.68 -9.88
C GLU A 100 -7.74 7.88 -10.17
N HIS A 101 -7.05 8.62 -9.31
CA HIS A 101 -5.60 8.81 -9.38
C HIS A 101 -4.86 7.48 -9.23
N VAL A 102 -5.11 6.77 -8.13
CA VAL A 102 -4.47 5.48 -7.83
C VAL A 102 -4.79 4.42 -8.88
N HIS A 103 -6.02 4.38 -9.38
CA HIS A 103 -6.40 3.51 -10.49
C HIS A 103 -5.54 3.77 -11.73
N SER A 104 -5.35 5.05 -12.09
CA SER A 104 -4.55 5.44 -13.25
C SER A 104 -3.07 5.07 -13.08
N GLU A 105 -2.51 5.26 -11.89
CA GLU A 105 -1.12 4.86 -11.58
C GLU A 105 -0.94 3.33 -11.64
N LEU A 106 -1.84 2.57 -11.02
CA LEU A 106 -1.82 1.11 -11.08
C LEU A 106 -1.93 0.59 -12.51
N HIS A 107 -2.81 1.18 -13.31
CA HIS A 107 -2.97 0.82 -14.71
C HIS A 107 -1.70 1.12 -15.52
N SER A 108 -1.06 2.26 -15.28
CA SER A 108 0.21 2.62 -15.92
C SER A 108 1.33 1.61 -15.57
N VAL A 109 1.45 1.24 -14.30
CA VAL A 109 2.41 0.23 -13.85
C VAL A 109 2.12 -1.13 -14.49
N GLU A 110 0.86 -1.54 -14.52
CA GLU A 110 0.43 -2.78 -15.16
C GLU A 110 0.82 -2.82 -16.65
N GLN A 111 0.59 -1.74 -17.40
CA GLN A 111 0.99 -1.67 -18.79
C GLN A 111 2.52 -1.83 -18.95
N ARG A 112 3.31 -1.22 -18.07
CA ARG A 112 4.77 -1.34 -18.09
C ARG A 112 5.28 -2.73 -17.71
N LEU A 113 4.51 -3.51 -16.96
CA LEU A 113 4.85 -4.89 -16.56
C LEU A 113 4.45 -5.94 -17.61
N ARG A 114 3.49 -5.61 -18.48
CA ARG A 114 3.02 -6.49 -19.55
C ARG A 114 3.85 -6.43 -20.83
N VAL A 115 4.70 -5.40 -20.97
CA VAL A 115 5.58 -5.16 -22.14
C VAL A 115 6.89 -5.92 -22.02
#